data_AF-A0A6M5Z356-F1
#
_entry.id   AF-A0A6M5Z356-F1
#
_cell.length_a   1.000
_cell.length_b   1.000
_cell.length_c   1.000
_cell.angle_alpha   90.00
_cell.angle_beta   90.00
_cell.angle_gamma   90.00
#
_symmetry.space_group_name_H-M   'P 1'
#
loop_
_entity.id
_entity.type
_entity.pdbx_description
1 polymer ?
#
loop_
_entity_poly.entity_id
_entity_poly.type
_entity_poly.pdbx_seq_one_letter_code
_entity_poly.pdbx_strand_id
1 'polypeptide(L)'
;MRITTGRLVAPALFLATAVLVIGAGGAVGQPAKDKEPGKEKKDKDKDKDKGPKDGPKGGPQKGAKEIRKAFDGITEAAQSAPAGKEANRLLDHAKAFYRAAVKAYPDEPRRFRELAVAANDAVRGLEHLRRAAYQPVLGLPEPPAEFDGPRGKGAPPPPKDGPKGREARTDATERGPWTPALDALTDVQEQLAAVAPPTKGAAKDFFEAARNTYRQARPAYEAGDYRKATELAHAADAWLRVIEHLDRAEWDGPAAPPPLAPEPKRGAPPLPPLKN
;
A
#
# COMPACT_ATOMS: atom_id res chain seq x y z
N MET A 1 -44.57 -36.25 4.83
CA MET A 1 -44.56 -35.20 3.80
C MET A 1 -45.48 -34.07 4.22
N ARG A 2 -44.94 -32.91 4.59
CA ARG A 2 -45.70 -31.68 4.84
C ARG A 2 -44.98 -30.55 4.12
N ILE A 3 -45.63 -30.00 3.11
CA ILE A 3 -45.16 -28.90 2.28
C ILE A 3 -45.63 -27.62 2.96
N THR A 4 -44.69 -26.79 3.42
CA THR A 4 -44.98 -25.43 3.91
C THR A 4 -44.65 -24.42 2.83
N THR A 5 -45.70 -23.90 2.24
CA THR A 5 -45.76 -22.78 1.30
C THR A 5 -45.70 -21.45 2.07
N GLY A 6 -44.92 -20.49 1.58
CA GLY A 6 -45.21 -19.07 1.77
C GLY A 6 -44.11 -18.22 2.40
N ARG A 7 -43.45 -17.38 1.58
CA ARG A 7 -43.81 -15.96 1.43
C ARG A 7 -42.82 -15.30 0.46
N LEU A 8 -43.37 -14.89 -0.69
CA LEU A 8 -42.79 -13.90 -1.58
C LEU A 8 -42.86 -12.53 -0.90
N VAL A 9 -41.73 -11.85 -0.77
CA VAL A 9 -41.69 -10.39 -0.59
C VAL A 9 -40.76 -9.85 -1.67
N ALA A 10 -41.33 -8.94 -2.46
CA ALA A 10 -40.77 -8.36 -3.68
C ALA A 10 -39.53 -7.48 -3.42
N PRO A 11 -38.69 -7.26 -4.45
CA PRO A 11 -37.52 -6.37 -4.38
C PRO A 11 -37.94 -4.90 -4.45
N ALA A 12 -37.41 -4.08 -3.55
CA ALA A 12 -37.50 -2.63 -3.63
C ALA A 12 -36.46 -2.11 -4.64
N LEU A 13 -36.95 -1.66 -5.80
CA LEU A 13 -36.24 -0.81 -6.74
C LEU A 13 -35.85 0.52 -6.06
N PHE A 14 -34.55 0.77 -5.93
CA PHE A 14 -34.03 2.13 -5.74
C PHE A 14 -33.42 2.62 -7.05
N LEU A 15 -34.25 3.34 -7.81
CA LEU A 15 -33.86 4.24 -8.89
C LEU A 15 -33.62 5.61 -8.26
N ALA A 16 -32.39 6.12 -8.28
CA ALA A 16 -32.13 7.53 -7.99
C ALA A 16 -30.83 8.02 -8.67
N THR A 17 -31.05 8.71 -9.79
CA THR A 17 -30.36 9.94 -10.25
C THR A 17 -28.84 9.94 -10.37
N ALA A 18 -28.40 9.71 -11.61
CA ALA A 18 -27.16 10.22 -12.16
C ALA A 18 -27.18 11.77 -12.22
N VAL A 19 -26.18 12.42 -11.61
CA VAL A 19 -25.85 13.82 -11.89
C VAL A 19 -24.67 13.81 -12.86
N LEU A 20 -24.96 14.24 -14.08
CA LEU A 20 -24.05 14.38 -15.20
C LEU A 20 -23.40 15.77 -15.10
N VAL A 21 -22.14 15.84 -14.68
CA VAL A 21 -21.34 17.08 -14.74
C VAL A 21 -20.67 17.16 -16.10
N ILE A 22 -21.26 17.96 -17.00
CA ILE A 22 -20.63 18.43 -18.24
C ILE A 22 -19.65 19.55 -17.85
N GLY A 23 -18.37 19.20 -17.77
CA GLY A 23 -17.28 20.16 -17.77
C GLY A 23 -16.82 20.44 -19.19
N ALA A 24 -17.47 21.39 -19.87
CA ALA A 24 -16.94 22.01 -21.07
C ALA A 24 -15.87 23.03 -20.66
N GLY A 25 -14.61 22.80 -21.03
CA GLY A 25 -13.50 23.64 -20.62
C GLY A 25 -12.30 23.56 -21.57
N GLY A 26 -12.40 24.27 -22.70
CA GLY A 26 -11.31 25.03 -23.32
C GLY A 26 -10.03 24.29 -23.74
N ALA A 27 -10.00 23.81 -24.98
CA ALA A 27 -8.76 23.67 -25.73
C ALA A 27 -8.31 25.06 -26.23
N VAL A 28 -7.35 25.68 -25.53
CA VAL A 28 -6.63 26.86 -26.03
C VAL A 28 -5.34 26.38 -26.67
N GLY A 29 -5.27 26.49 -28.00
CA GLY A 29 -4.09 26.21 -28.79
C GLY A 29 -2.93 27.11 -28.42
N GLN A 30 -1.76 26.53 -28.19
CA GLN A 30 -0.50 27.25 -28.18
C GLN A 30 0.04 27.35 -29.61
N PRO A 31 0.46 28.54 -30.07
CA PRO A 31 1.07 28.73 -31.37
C PRO A 31 2.44 28.06 -31.42
N ALA A 32 2.71 27.43 -32.57
CA ALA A 32 4.01 26.94 -32.98
C ALA A 32 5.07 28.03 -32.79
N LYS A 33 6.15 27.70 -32.08
CA LYS A 33 7.38 28.49 -32.09
C LYS A 33 8.36 27.83 -33.05
N ASP A 34 8.74 28.64 -34.03
CA ASP A 34 9.70 28.37 -35.07
C ASP A 34 11.05 27.89 -34.53
N LYS A 35 11.63 26.99 -35.32
CA LYS A 35 13.01 26.53 -35.23
C LYS A 35 13.95 27.69 -35.58
N GLU A 36 14.75 28.14 -34.62
CA GLU A 36 16.02 28.79 -34.93
C GLU A 36 17.16 27.73 -34.96
N PRO A 37 17.99 27.72 -36.01
CA PRO A 37 19.17 26.89 -36.10
C PRO A 37 20.38 27.63 -35.52
N GLY A 38 21.13 26.96 -34.63
CA GLY A 38 22.45 27.42 -34.22
C GLY A 38 22.63 27.53 -32.71
N LYS A 39 22.87 26.40 -32.05
CA LYS A 39 23.69 26.38 -30.84
C LYS A 39 24.70 25.24 -30.94
N GLU A 40 25.95 25.67 -30.97
CA GLU A 40 27.17 24.89 -30.97
C GLU A 40 27.10 23.73 -29.98
N LYS A 41 27.59 22.57 -30.43
CA LYS A 41 27.92 21.44 -29.57
C LYS A 41 29.00 21.88 -28.60
N LYS A 42 28.59 22.30 -27.41
CA LYS A 42 29.48 22.35 -26.25
C LYS A 42 29.62 20.92 -25.76
N ASP A 43 30.76 20.32 -26.03
CA ASP A 43 31.18 19.03 -25.49
C ASP A 43 30.99 19.06 -23.96
N LYS A 44 29.93 18.38 -23.51
CA LYS A 44 29.79 18.01 -22.11
C LYS A 44 30.67 16.79 -21.92
N ASP A 45 31.92 17.05 -21.59
CA ASP A 45 32.71 16.14 -20.77
C ASP A 45 31.87 15.82 -19.53
N LYS A 46 31.19 14.68 -19.61
CA LYS A 46 30.58 14.01 -18.46
C LYS A 46 31.71 13.34 -17.71
N ASP A 47 32.54 14.17 -17.09
CA ASP A 47 33.38 13.72 -15.99
C ASP A 47 32.41 13.34 -14.87
N LYS A 48 32.06 12.06 -14.87
CA LYS A 48 31.30 11.40 -13.82
C LYS A 48 32.25 11.22 -12.66
N ASP A 49 32.55 12.32 -12.00
CA ASP A 49 33.09 12.31 -10.64
C ASP A 49 31.96 11.86 -9.71
N LYS A 50 31.68 10.55 -9.78
CA LYS A 50 30.87 9.83 -8.81
C LYS A 50 31.72 9.74 -7.56
N GLY A 51 31.78 10.84 -6.82
CA GLY A 51 32.29 10.85 -5.46
C GLY A 51 31.65 9.70 -4.66
N PRO A 52 32.42 9.07 -3.76
CA PRO A 52 32.05 7.82 -3.10
C PRO A 52 30.64 7.90 -2.50
N LYS A 53 29.75 7.07 -3.04
CA LYS A 53 28.33 6.93 -2.64
C LYS A 53 28.16 6.15 -1.33
N ASP A 54 29.17 6.25 -0.46
CA ASP A 54 29.34 5.46 0.76
C ASP A 54 29.12 6.30 2.03
N GLY A 55 28.40 7.42 1.89
CA GLY A 55 27.70 7.98 3.05
C GLY A 55 26.66 6.96 3.55
N PRO A 56 26.52 6.73 4.86
CA PRO A 56 25.61 5.74 5.42
C PRO A 56 24.20 5.95 4.85
N LYS A 57 23.78 5.05 3.95
CA LYS A 57 22.50 5.07 3.24
C LYS A 57 21.28 4.96 4.16
N GLY A 58 21.43 5.15 5.47
CA GLY A 58 20.39 5.01 6.50
C GLY A 58 19.89 6.32 7.10
N GLY A 59 20.32 7.48 6.59
CA GLY A 59 19.98 8.78 7.19
C GLY A 59 18.49 9.15 7.18
N PRO A 60 18.09 10.22 7.90
CA PRO A 60 16.71 10.72 8.04
C PRO A 60 15.94 10.89 6.72
N GLN A 61 16.66 11.05 5.61
CA GLN A 61 16.11 11.14 4.25
C GLN A 61 15.27 9.92 3.85
N LYS A 62 15.62 8.70 4.32
CA LYS A 62 14.81 7.51 4.03
C LYS A 62 13.44 7.59 4.71
N GLY A 63 13.40 7.93 6.00
CA GLY A 63 12.14 8.13 6.72
C GLY A 63 11.29 9.23 6.08
N ALA A 64 11.91 10.33 5.64
CA ALA A 64 11.22 11.43 4.95
C ALA A 64 10.57 11.01 3.62
N LYS A 65 11.18 10.10 2.86
CA LYS A 65 10.57 9.58 1.62
C LYS A 65 9.38 8.66 1.93
N GLU A 66 9.54 7.77 2.90
CA GLU A 66 8.49 6.81 3.24
C GLU A 66 7.28 7.50 3.89
N ILE A 67 7.49 8.53 4.72
CA ILE A 67 6.37 9.27 5.31
C ILE A 67 5.56 10.04 4.25
N ARG A 68 6.20 10.54 3.18
CA ARG A 68 5.49 11.17 2.05
C ARG A 68 4.64 10.15 1.29
N LYS A 69 5.22 8.99 0.95
CA LYS A 69 4.45 7.91 0.30
C LYS A 69 3.28 7.45 1.18
N ALA A 70 3.50 7.31 2.48
CA ALA A 70 2.44 6.98 3.42
C ALA A 70 1.33 8.04 3.42
N PHE A 71 1.68 9.34 3.39
CA PHE A 71 0.69 10.42 3.28
C PHE A 71 -0.15 10.31 2.00
N ASP A 72 0.52 10.14 0.85
CA ASP A 72 -0.14 10.02 -0.45
C ASP A 72 -1.06 8.79 -0.49
N GLY A 73 -0.56 7.64 -0.02
CA GLY A 73 -1.32 6.39 0.06
C GLY A 73 -2.48 6.44 1.05
N ILE A 74 -2.33 7.11 2.21
CA ILE A 74 -3.43 7.34 3.16
C ILE A 74 -4.50 8.22 2.50
N THR A 75 -4.09 9.26 1.77
CA THR A 75 -5.00 10.18 1.09
C THR A 75 -5.78 9.49 -0.02
N GLU A 76 -5.11 8.70 -0.86
CA GLU A 76 -5.76 7.89 -1.90
C GLU A 76 -6.69 6.85 -1.28
N ALA A 77 -6.23 6.11 -0.26
CA ALA A 77 -7.05 5.12 0.43
C ALA A 77 -8.26 5.76 1.14
N ALA A 78 -8.18 7.00 1.60
CA ALA A 78 -9.33 7.70 2.18
C ALA A 78 -10.37 8.11 1.12
N GLN A 79 -9.94 8.40 -0.11
CA GLN A 79 -10.82 8.75 -1.22
C GLN A 79 -11.48 7.53 -1.86
N SER A 80 -10.77 6.40 -1.88
CA SER A 80 -11.21 5.14 -2.47
C SER A 80 -10.99 3.94 -1.56
N ALA A 81 -11.51 4.03 -0.33
CA ALA A 81 -11.29 2.99 0.69
C ALA A 81 -11.85 1.63 0.20
N PRO A 82 -11.11 0.52 0.42
CA PRO A 82 -11.68 -0.80 0.22
C PRO A 82 -12.93 -0.95 1.09
N ALA A 83 -13.97 -1.59 0.57
CA ALA A 83 -15.19 -1.80 1.32
C ALA A 83 -14.95 -2.69 2.55
N GLY A 84 -15.61 -2.38 3.66
CA GLY A 84 -15.63 -3.21 4.87
C GLY A 84 -15.09 -2.53 6.11
N LYS A 85 -15.60 -2.95 7.27
CA LYS A 85 -15.21 -2.39 8.58
C LYS A 85 -13.74 -2.67 8.91
N GLU A 86 -13.22 -3.82 8.48
CA GLU A 86 -11.83 -4.21 8.68
C GLU A 86 -10.87 -3.29 7.93
N ALA A 87 -11.10 -3.03 6.64
CA ALA A 87 -10.28 -2.11 5.84
C ALA A 87 -10.22 -0.70 6.46
N ASN A 88 -11.36 -0.18 6.93
CA ASN A 88 -11.41 1.12 7.62
C ASN A 88 -10.58 1.13 8.92
N ARG A 89 -10.65 0.05 9.70
CA ARG A 89 -9.86 -0.09 10.94
C ARG A 89 -8.35 -0.12 10.64
N LEU A 90 -7.92 -0.85 9.62
CA LEU A 90 -6.52 -0.89 9.19
C LEU A 90 -6.04 0.47 8.69
N LEU A 91 -6.89 1.21 7.96
CA LEU A 91 -6.60 2.57 7.53
C LEU A 91 -6.42 3.53 8.73
N ASP A 92 -7.23 3.38 9.78
CA ASP A 92 -7.07 4.19 10.99
C ASP A 92 -5.77 3.87 11.74
N HIS A 93 -5.33 2.63 11.75
CA HIS A 93 -3.99 2.28 12.25
C HIS A 93 -2.88 2.88 11.41
N ALA A 94 -2.98 2.85 10.07
CA ALA A 94 -2.02 3.49 9.18
C ALA A 94 -1.89 5.00 9.48
N LYS A 95 -3.02 5.69 9.69
CA LYS A 95 -3.04 7.11 10.13
C LYS A 95 -2.37 7.29 11.49
N ALA A 96 -2.60 6.38 12.44
CA ALA A 96 -1.98 6.43 13.76
C ALA A 96 -0.45 6.30 13.67
N PHE A 97 0.06 5.37 12.86
CA PHE A 97 1.49 5.21 12.61
C PHE A 97 2.09 6.45 11.96
N TYR A 98 1.43 7.02 10.96
CA TYR A 98 1.86 8.26 10.31
C TYR A 98 2.00 9.41 11.34
N ARG A 99 0.98 9.65 12.17
CA ARG A 99 1.02 10.71 13.19
C ARG A 99 2.12 10.47 14.22
N ALA A 100 2.29 9.21 14.64
CA ALA A 100 3.33 8.83 15.59
C ALA A 100 4.73 9.00 15.00
N ALA A 101 4.93 8.68 13.72
CA ALA A 101 6.18 8.92 13.01
C ALA A 101 6.49 10.43 12.99
N VAL A 102 5.54 11.27 12.58
CA VAL A 102 5.73 12.73 12.54
C VAL A 102 6.10 13.28 13.92
N LYS A 103 5.45 12.78 14.99
CA LYS A 103 5.77 13.18 16.37
C LYS A 103 7.17 12.74 16.84
N ALA A 104 7.63 11.57 16.40
CA ALA A 104 8.96 11.06 16.72
C ALA A 104 10.09 11.85 16.01
N TYR A 105 9.77 12.68 15.02
CA TYR A 105 10.75 13.51 14.32
C TYR A 105 10.86 14.89 15.00
N PRO A 106 12.07 15.41 15.28
CA PRO A 106 13.39 14.86 14.95
C PRO A 106 14.03 13.99 16.05
N ASP A 107 13.41 13.88 17.23
CA ASP A 107 14.04 13.41 18.46
C ASP A 107 14.38 11.90 18.46
N GLU A 108 13.55 11.08 17.82
CA GLU A 108 13.66 9.62 17.77
C GLU A 108 13.79 9.14 16.30
N PRO A 109 14.93 9.36 15.62
CA PRO A 109 15.07 9.15 14.18
C PRO A 109 14.88 7.68 13.75
N ARG A 110 15.27 6.73 14.61
CA ARG A 110 15.02 5.29 14.38
C ARG A 110 13.53 5.00 14.39
N ARG A 111 12.82 5.43 15.43
CA ARG A 111 11.38 5.19 15.58
C ARG A 111 10.57 5.90 14.49
N PHE A 112 10.93 7.13 14.14
CA PHE A 112 10.38 7.85 12.99
C PHE A 112 10.46 7.01 11.72
N ARG A 113 11.64 6.45 11.41
CA ARG A 113 11.84 5.64 10.21
C ARG A 113 10.98 4.39 10.20
N GLU A 114 10.97 3.61 11.28
CA GLU A 114 10.22 2.35 11.33
C GLU A 114 8.71 2.59 11.27
N LEU A 115 8.19 3.59 11.99
CA LEU A 115 6.77 3.96 11.93
C LEU A 115 6.36 4.51 10.55
N ALA A 116 7.23 5.25 9.87
CA ALA A 116 6.97 5.73 8.51
C ALA A 116 6.88 4.57 7.51
N VAL A 117 7.75 3.56 7.63
CA VAL A 117 7.69 2.36 6.79
C VAL A 117 6.45 1.53 7.12
N ALA A 118 6.13 1.32 8.41
CA ALA A 118 4.92 0.64 8.84
C ALA A 118 3.64 1.30 8.27
N ALA A 119 3.57 2.63 8.31
CA ALA A 119 2.46 3.37 7.72
C ALA A 119 2.35 3.15 6.20
N ASN A 120 3.49 3.16 5.50
CA ASN A 120 3.54 2.93 4.06
C ASN A 120 3.13 1.49 3.68
N ASP A 121 3.62 0.47 4.38
CA ASP A 121 3.25 -0.92 4.09
C ASP A 121 1.79 -1.21 4.46
N ALA A 122 1.26 -0.57 5.51
CA ALA A 122 -0.16 -0.66 5.84
C ALA A 122 -1.07 -0.18 4.69
N VAL A 123 -0.75 0.96 4.07
CA VAL A 123 -1.52 1.47 2.92
C VAL A 123 -1.27 0.68 1.63
N ARG A 124 -0.07 0.15 1.41
CA ARG A 124 0.20 -0.75 0.28
C ARG A 124 -0.68 -2.00 0.37
N GLY A 125 -0.85 -2.58 1.56
CA GLY A 125 -1.73 -3.73 1.72
C GLY A 125 -3.20 -3.39 1.42
N LEU A 126 -3.67 -2.20 1.80
CA LEU A 126 -5.02 -1.71 1.42
C LEU A 126 -5.16 -1.49 -0.08
N GLU A 127 -4.12 -0.99 -0.74
CA GLU A 127 -4.09 -0.79 -2.18
C GLU A 127 -4.19 -2.13 -2.93
N HIS A 128 -3.40 -3.12 -2.52
CA HIS A 128 -3.45 -4.48 -3.07
C HIS A 128 -4.83 -5.14 -2.82
N LEU A 129 -5.40 -4.97 -1.63
CA LEU A 129 -6.75 -5.43 -1.32
C LEU A 129 -7.79 -4.79 -2.25
N ARG A 130 -7.69 -3.49 -2.52
CA ARG A 130 -8.57 -2.79 -3.46
C ARG A 130 -8.39 -3.32 -4.88
N ARG A 131 -7.15 -3.52 -5.34
CA ARG A 131 -6.85 -4.05 -6.68
C ARG A 131 -7.39 -5.47 -6.88
N ALA A 132 -7.36 -6.30 -5.83
CA ALA A 132 -7.97 -7.63 -5.84
C ALA A 132 -9.49 -7.62 -6.02
N ALA A 133 -10.16 -6.50 -5.74
CA ALA A 133 -11.60 -6.35 -5.94
C ALA A 133 -11.97 -5.97 -7.39
N TYR A 134 -11.01 -5.53 -8.20
CA TYR A 134 -11.26 -5.13 -9.58
C TYR A 134 -11.43 -6.33 -10.50
N GLN A 135 -12.54 -6.34 -11.24
CA GLN A 135 -12.76 -7.28 -12.33
C GLN A 135 -11.99 -6.81 -13.58
N PRO A 136 -11.37 -7.73 -14.34
CA PRO A 136 -10.87 -7.42 -15.67
C PRO A 136 -11.98 -6.81 -16.54
N VAL A 137 -11.61 -5.84 -17.37
CA VAL A 137 -12.56 -5.24 -18.32
C VAL A 137 -12.89 -6.28 -19.38
N LEU A 138 -14.16 -6.68 -19.48
CA LEU A 138 -14.62 -7.65 -20.47
C LEU A 138 -14.28 -7.19 -21.89
N GLY A 139 -13.69 -8.08 -22.68
CA GLY A 139 -13.32 -7.81 -24.07
C GLY A 139 -12.01 -7.06 -24.26
N LEU A 140 -11.33 -6.64 -23.19
CA LEU A 140 -9.96 -6.14 -23.28
C LEU A 140 -9.00 -7.34 -23.21
N PRO A 141 -8.16 -7.57 -24.24
CA PRO A 141 -7.21 -8.68 -24.21
C PRO A 141 -6.24 -8.51 -23.04
N GLU A 142 -5.91 -9.62 -22.37
CA GLU A 142 -4.88 -9.59 -21.34
C GLU A 142 -3.55 -9.17 -21.98
N PRO A 143 -2.76 -8.30 -21.31
CA PRO A 143 -1.43 -7.98 -21.79
C PRO A 143 -0.63 -9.27 -21.91
N PRO A 144 0.20 -9.44 -22.96
CA PRO A 144 1.04 -10.61 -23.11
C PRO A 144 1.90 -10.78 -21.85
N ALA A 145 1.90 -11.99 -21.27
CA ALA A 145 2.70 -12.30 -20.08
C ALA A 145 4.22 -12.07 -20.31
N GLU A 146 4.64 -12.07 -21.57
CA GLU A 146 6.04 -11.98 -22.02
C GLU A 146 6.48 -10.59 -22.46
N PHE A 147 5.76 -9.51 -22.13
CA PHE A 147 6.27 -8.15 -22.36
C PHE A 147 7.37 -7.82 -21.33
N ASP A 148 8.42 -8.65 -21.30
CA ASP A 148 9.76 -8.27 -20.88
C ASP A 148 10.14 -7.11 -21.81
N GLY A 149 9.86 -5.89 -21.35
CA GLY A 149 10.29 -4.66 -22.03
C GLY A 149 11.75 -4.79 -22.45
N PRO A 150 12.17 -4.16 -23.55
CA PRO A 150 13.40 -4.48 -24.27
C PRO A 150 14.52 -4.74 -23.28
N ARG A 151 14.86 -6.02 -23.07
CA ARG A 151 15.98 -6.44 -22.24
C ARG A 151 17.17 -5.73 -22.85
N GLY A 152 17.56 -4.60 -22.27
CA GLY A 152 18.66 -3.80 -22.77
C GLY A 152 19.83 -4.75 -22.94
N LYS A 153 20.40 -4.82 -24.14
CA LYS A 153 21.58 -5.61 -24.46
C LYS A 153 22.64 -5.35 -23.36
N GLY A 154 22.77 -6.24 -22.38
CA GLY A 154 23.60 -5.99 -21.21
C GLY A 154 23.04 -6.39 -19.86
N ALA A 155 22.01 -7.24 -19.76
CA ALA A 155 21.82 -8.00 -18.53
C ALA A 155 23.11 -8.82 -18.30
N PRO A 156 23.88 -8.56 -17.22
CA PRO A 156 25.10 -9.30 -16.96
C PRO A 156 24.77 -10.79 -16.79
N PRO A 157 25.62 -11.71 -17.26
CA PRO A 157 25.41 -13.14 -17.05
C PRO A 157 25.24 -13.41 -15.55
N PRO A 158 24.36 -14.34 -15.16
CA PRO A 158 24.20 -14.71 -13.76
C PRO A 158 25.57 -15.08 -13.17
N PRO A 159 25.92 -14.60 -11.96
CA PRO A 159 27.16 -14.98 -11.29
C PRO A 159 27.27 -16.51 -11.20
N LYS A 160 28.40 -17.06 -11.63
CA LYS A 160 28.66 -18.52 -11.62
C LYS A 160 28.69 -19.13 -10.21
N ASP A 161 28.85 -18.30 -9.17
CA ASP A 161 29.08 -18.72 -7.79
C ASP A 161 28.08 -18.09 -6.80
N GLY A 162 26.78 -18.24 -7.07
CA GLY A 162 25.73 -17.97 -6.10
C GLY A 162 25.62 -19.09 -5.05
N PRO A 163 25.14 -18.79 -3.82
CA PRO A 163 25.03 -19.78 -2.75
C PRO A 163 24.15 -20.97 -3.17
N LYS A 164 24.73 -22.17 -3.14
CA LYS A 164 24.05 -23.46 -3.29
C LYS A 164 22.90 -23.54 -2.26
N GLY A 165 21.65 -23.38 -2.70
CA GLY A 165 20.50 -23.54 -1.80
C GLY A 165 19.15 -23.05 -2.34
N ARG A 166 19.14 -22.12 -3.30
CA ARG A 166 17.95 -21.87 -4.13
C ARG A 166 18.35 -22.21 -5.55
N GLU A 167 18.04 -23.43 -5.98
CA GLU A 167 18.09 -23.76 -7.41
C GLU A 167 17.36 -22.64 -8.14
N ALA A 168 18.05 -22.01 -9.08
CA ALA A 168 17.43 -21.08 -10.00
C ALA A 168 16.39 -21.90 -10.77
N ARG A 169 15.14 -21.93 -10.28
CA ARG A 169 14.00 -22.65 -10.87
C ARG A 169 14.00 -22.32 -12.36
N THR A 170 14.48 -23.29 -13.12
CA THR A 170 14.84 -23.19 -14.53
C THR A 170 13.60 -22.82 -15.35
N ASP A 171 13.86 -22.00 -16.37
CA ASP A 171 13.00 -21.72 -17.52
C ASP A 171 11.74 -20.88 -17.25
N ALA A 172 11.92 -19.56 -17.31
CA ALA A 172 10.84 -18.57 -17.33
C ALA A 172 9.81 -18.79 -18.46
N THR A 173 10.18 -19.53 -19.51
CA THR A 173 9.32 -19.92 -20.64
C THR A 173 8.29 -21.00 -20.31
N GLU A 174 8.45 -21.74 -19.20
CA GLU A 174 7.44 -22.73 -18.75
C GLU A 174 6.56 -22.22 -17.61
N ARG A 175 6.85 -21.02 -17.10
CA ARG A 175 6.06 -20.40 -16.02
C ARG A 175 4.79 -19.81 -16.59
N GLY A 176 3.70 -20.58 -16.49
CA GLY A 176 2.37 -20.11 -16.84
C GLY A 176 1.93 -18.92 -15.96
N PRO A 177 0.79 -18.27 -16.29
CA PRO A 177 0.27 -17.11 -15.57
C PRO A 177 -0.02 -17.36 -14.08
N TRP A 178 -0.05 -18.63 -13.66
CA TRP A 178 -0.24 -19.09 -12.29
C TRP A 178 1.01 -18.98 -11.41
N THR A 179 2.22 -18.99 -11.98
CA THR A 179 3.46 -19.09 -11.19
C THR A 179 3.70 -17.91 -10.25
N PRO A 180 3.50 -16.64 -10.66
CA PRO A 180 3.67 -15.50 -9.74
C PRO A 180 2.72 -15.57 -8.54
N ALA A 181 1.47 -16.02 -8.76
CA ALA A 181 0.49 -16.18 -7.71
C ALA A 181 0.90 -17.29 -6.72
N LEU A 182 1.41 -18.41 -7.23
CA LEU A 182 1.87 -19.52 -6.40
C LEU A 182 3.10 -19.13 -5.57
N ASP A 183 4.07 -18.44 -6.18
CA ASP A 183 5.27 -17.97 -5.50
C ASP A 183 4.88 -17.00 -4.36
N ALA A 184 4.00 -16.03 -4.64
CA ALA A 184 3.52 -15.09 -3.62
C ALA A 184 2.74 -15.79 -2.49
N LEU A 185 1.89 -16.77 -2.80
CA LEU A 185 1.18 -17.57 -1.80
C LEU A 185 2.14 -18.36 -0.92
N THR A 186 3.17 -18.96 -1.52
CA THR A 186 4.18 -19.75 -0.81
C THR A 186 4.96 -18.86 0.16
N ASP A 187 5.43 -17.70 -0.30
CA ASP A 187 6.16 -16.74 0.53
C ASP A 187 5.30 -16.27 1.72
N VAL A 188 4.02 -15.93 1.50
CA VAL A 188 3.11 -15.52 2.58
C VAL A 188 2.85 -16.66 3.57
N GLN A 189 2.71 -17.89 3.08
CA GLN A 189 2.53 -19.06 3.95
C GLN A 189 3.74 -19.28 4.84
N GLU A 190 4.96 -19.20 4.29
CA GLU A 190 6.21 -19.31 5.04
C GLU A 190 6.32 -18.22 6.11
N GLN A 191 6.01 -16.96 5.75
CA GLN A 191 6.02 -15.86 6.72
C GLN A 191 4.98 -16.02 7.82
N LEU A 192 3.75 -16.43 7.50
CA LEU A 192 2.70 -16.69 8.50
C LEU A 192 3.09 -17.81 9.48
N ALA A 193 3.88 -18.79 9.04
CA ALA A 193 4.40 -19.85 9.89
C ALA A 193 5.58 -19.39 10.77
N ALA A 194 6.38 -18.44 10.27
CA ALA A 194 7.56 -17.91 10.98
C ALA A 194 7.22 -16.82 12.01
N VAL A 195 6.18 -16.02 11.76
CA VAL A 195 5.80 -14.91 12.65
C VAL A 195 4.88 -15.40 13.77
N ALA A 196 5.33 -15.26 15.02
CA ALA A 196 4.49 -15.54 16.18
C ALA A 196 3.29 -14.58 16.23
N PRO A 197 2.05 -15.07 16.48
CA PRO A 197 0.85 -14.24 16.44
C PRO A 197 0.87 -13.18 17.55
N PRO A 198 0.81 -11.88 17.22
CA PRO A 198 0.76 -10.82 18.22
C PRO A 198 -0.54 -10.91 19.05
N THR A 199 -0.42 -10.72 20.37
CA THR A 199 -1.53 -10.95 21.31
C THR A 199 -2.49 -9.77 21.44
N LYS A 200 -2.04 -8.54 21.09
CA LYS A 200 -2.80 -7.29 21.27
C LYS A 200 -2.39 -6.20 20.27
N GLY A 201 -3.16 -5.12 20.24
CA GLY A 201 -2.84 -3.88 19.53
C GLY A 201 -2.97 -3.96 18.01
N ALA A 202 -2.40 -2.97 17.32
CA ALA A 202 -2.49 -2.86 15.86
C ALA A 202 -1.78 -4.04 15.14
N ALA A 203 -0.67 -4.55 15.70
CA ALA A 203 0.02 -5.71 15.15
C ALA A 203 -0.89 -6.95 15.04
N LYS A 204 -1.74 -7.19 16.06
CA LYS A 204 -2.76 -8.26 16.01
C LYS A 204 -3.75 -8.05 14.88
N ASP A 205 -4.23 -6.84 14.69
CA ASP A 205 -5.22 -6.54 13.65
C ASP A 205 -4.63 -6.76 12.25
N PHE A 206 -3.38 -6.34 12.01
CA PHE A 206 -2.68 -6.59 10.73
C PHE A 206 -2.38 -8.08 10.53
N PHE A 207 -1.97 -8.82 11.58
CA PHE A 207 -1.73 -10.25 11.48
C PHE A 207 -3.01 -11.02 11.13
N GLU A 208 -4.13 -10.71 11.80
CA GLU A 208 -5.42 -11.31 11.51
C GLU A 208 -5.90 -10.98 10.09
N ALA A 209 -5.74 -9.73 9.66
CA ALA A 209 -6.07 -9.32 8.29
C ALA A 209 -5.21 -10.06 7.25
N ALA A 210 -3.91 -10.20 7.48
CA ALA A 210 -3.01 -10.96 6.60
C ALA A 210 -3.42 -12.42 6.50
N ARG A 211 -3.71 -13.06 7.65
CA ARG A 211 -4.18 -14.45 7.71
C ARG A 211 -5.51 -14.65 6.98
N ASN A 212 -6.48 -13.76 7.21
CA ASN A 212 -7.79 -13.81 6.55
C ASN A 212 -7.68 -13.60 5.04
N THR A 213 -6.77 -12.72 4.61
CA THR A 213 -6.56 -12.41 3.19
C THR A 213 -5.81 -13.52 2.47
N TYR A 214 -4.82 -14.14 3.11
CA TYR A 214 -4.21 -15.39 2.61
C TYR A 214 -5.25 -16.51 2.43
N ARG A 215 -6.17 -16.67 3.39
CA ARG A 215 -7.28 -17.64 3.26
C ARG A 215 -8.23 -17.33 2.10
N GLN A 216 -8.34 -16.07 1.66
CA GLN A 216 -9.10 -15.67 0.47
C GLN A 216 -8.29 -15.84 -0.82
N ALA A 217 -6.98 -15.65 -0.76
CA ALA A 217 -6.08 -15.77 -1.90
C ALA A 217 -6.03 -17.20 -2.44
N ARG A 218 -6.02 -18.19 -1.55
CA ARG A 218 -5.97 -19.61 -1.92
C ARG A 218 -7.16 -20.09 -2.78
N PRO A 219 -8.44 -19.90 -2.39
CA PRO A 219 -9.56 -20.29 -3.25
C PRO A 219 -9.62 -19.48 -4.55
N ALA A 220 -9.14 -18.22 -4.57
CA ALA A 220 -9.03 -17.46 -5.82
C ALA A 220 -8.01 -18.12 -6.79
N TYR A 221 -6.88 -18.60 -6.26
CA TYR A 221 -5.89 -19.34 -7.03
C TYR A 221 -6.46 -20.66 -7.57
N GLU A 222 -7.16 -21.42 -6.72
CA GLU A 222 -7.80 -22.69 -7.09
C GLU A 222 -8.90 -22.50 -8.15
N ALA A 223 -9.57 -21.33 -8.15
CA ALA A 223 -10.55 -20.94 -9.16
C ALA A 223 -9.94 -20.43 -10.48
N GLY A 224 -8.61 -20.34 -10.58
CA GLY A 224 -7.92 -19.82 -11.76
C GLY A 224 -7.86 -18.28 -11.84
N ASP A 225 -8.32 -17.57 -10.81
CA ASP A 225 -8.20 -16.11 -10.71
C ASP A 225 -6.84 -15.72 -10.13
N TYR A 226 -5.79 -16.00 -10.91
CA TYR A 226 -4.39 -15.82 -10.48
C TYR A 226 -4.04 -14.37 -10.19
N ARG A 227 -4.64 -13.42 -10.92
CA ARG A 227 -4.47 -11.98 -10.65
C ARG A 227 -4.99 -11.63 -9.27
N LYS A 228 -6.23 -11.99 -8.94
CA LYS A 228 -6.81 -11.73 -7.62
C LYS A 228 -6.02 -12.43 -6.52
N ALA A 229 -5.64 -13.68 -6.73
CA ALA A 229 -4.81 -14.43 -5.78
C ALA A 229 -3.48 -13.72 -5.49
N THR A 230 -2.81 -13.21 -6.53
CA THR A 230 -1.54 -12.48 -6.42
C THR A 230 -1.71 -11.18 -5.63
N GLU A 231 -2.73 -10.38 -5.95
CA GLU A 231 -3.01 -9.13 -5.24
C GLU A 231 -3.38 -9.38 -3.76
N LEU A 232 -4.19 -10.41 -3.47
CA LEU A 232 -4.48 -10.79 -2.08
C LEU A 232 -3.22 -11.27 -1.34
N ALA A 233 -2.34 -12.04 -1.99
CA ALA A 233 -1.07 -12.45 -1.40
C ALA A 233 -0.15 -11.25 -1.12
N HIS A 234 -0.03 -10.30 -2.03
CA HIS A 234 0.73 -9.06 -1.80
C HIS A 234 0.14 -8.18 -0.70
N ALA A 235 -1.19 -8.15 -0.55
CA ALA A 235 -1.83 -7.48 0.57
C ALA A 235 -1.42 -8.12 1.92
N ALA A 236 -1.43 -9.45 1.99
CA ALA A 236 -1.02 -10.18 3.17
C ALA A 236 0.47 -9.99 3.49
N ASP A 237 1.37 -10.09 2.51
CA ASP A 237 2.83 -9.83 2.68
C ASP A 237 3.08 -8.41 3.23
N ALA A 238 2.42 -7.40 2.65
CA ALA A 238 2.57 -6.02 3.11
C ALA A 238 2.17 -5.85 4.58
N TRP A 239 1.06 -6.46 5.02
CA TRP A 239 0.62 -6.38 6.41
C TRP A 239 1.47 -7.19 7.39
N LEU A 240 2.11 -8.28 6.96
CA LEU A 240 3.10 -8.99 7.79
C LEU A 240 4.33 -8.13 8.04
N ARG A 241 4.80 -7.38 7.04
CA ARG A 241 5.92 -6.43 7.21
C ARG A 241 5.61 -5.31 8.19
N VAL A 242 4.35 -4.87 8.29
CA VAL A 242 3.94 -3.91 9.33
C VAL A 242 4.33 -4.42 10.72
N ILE A 243 4.12 -5.71 11.01
CA ILE A 243 4.43 -6.30 12.31
C ILE A 243 5.93 -6.22 12.60
N GLU A 244 6.78 -6.53 11.62
CA GLU A 244 8.24 -6.39 11.77
C GLU A 244 8.65 -4.95 12.08
N HIS A 245 8.04 -3.97 11.41
CA HIS A 245 8.36 -2.56 11.63
C HIS A 245 7.85 -2.05 12.97
N LEU A 246 6.69 -2.52 13.44
CA LEU A 246 6.16 -2.17 14.76
C LEU A 246 7.03 -2.74 15.89
N ASP A 247 7.54 -3.96 15.73
CA ASP A 247 8.47 -4.58 16.68
C ASP A 247 9.79 -3.78 16.76
N ARG A 248 10.39 -3.45 15.60
CA ARG A 248 11.61 -2.62 15.55
C ARG A 248 11.43 -1.19 16.07
N ALA A 249 10.20 -0.67 16.01
CA ALA A 249 9.81 0.63 16.52
C ALA A 249 9.46 0.64 18.01
N GLU A 250 9.46 -0.53 18.67
CA GLU A 250 9.00 -0.72 20.05
C GLU A 250 7.61 -0.08 20.26
N TRP A 251 6.71 -0.28 19.30
CA TRP A 251 5.40 0.36 19.29
C TRP A 251 4.36 -0.48 20.03
N ASP A 252 4.00 -0.07 21.25
CA ASP A 252 2.95 -0.71 22.05
C ASP A 252 1.51 -0.30 21.68
N GLY A 253 1.34 0.62 20.72
CA GLY A 253 0.05 1.22 20.38
C GLY A 253 0.04 2.73 20.62
N PRO A 254 -1.05 3.43 20.21
CA PRO A 254 -1.25 4.78 20.67
C PRO A 254 -1.29 4.72 22.19
N ALA A 255 -0.40 5.45 22.87
CA ALA A 255 -0.61 5.77 24.28
C ALA A 255 -2.05 6.27 24.37
N ALA A 256 -2.83 5.71 25.31
CA ALA A 256 -4.21 6.14 25.53
C ALA A 256 -4.27 7.66 25.43
N PRO A 257 -5.25 8.23 24.71
CA PRO A 257 -5.32 9.68 24.53
C PRO A 257 -5.09 10.32 25.91
N PRO A 258 -4.18 11.31 26.02
CA PRO A 258 -3.93 11.95 27.31
C PRO A 258 -5.29 12.28 27.89
N PRO A 259 -5.54 11.96 29.17
CA PRO A 259 -6.86 12.14 29.78
C PRO A 259 -7.35 13.51 29.36
N LEU A 260 -8.52 13.56 28.71
CA LEU A 260 -9.16 14.79 28.27
C LEU A 260 -8.97 15.79 29.40
N ALA A 261 -8.29 16.91 29.11
CA ALA A 261 -8.08 17.96 30.10
C ALA A 261 -9.43 18.18 30.78
N PRO A 262 -9.47 18.15 32.14
CA PRO A 262 -10.73 18.15 32.86
C PRO A 262 -11.60 19.25 32.28
N GLU A 263 -12.79 18.87 31.78
CA GLU A 263 -13.71 19.85 31.20
C GLU A 263 -13.81 21.01 32.20
N PRO A 264 -13.63 22.27 31.75
CA PRO A 264 -13.76 23.40 32.64
C PRO A 264 -15.11 23.27 33.32
N LYS A 265 -15.10 23.07 34.65
CA LYS A 265 -16.31 22.90 35.45
C LYS A 265 -17.27 24.01 35.04
N ARG A 266 -18.39 23.63 34.41
CA ARG A 266 -19.53 24.53 34.13
C ARG A 266 -19.88 25.18 35.46
N GLY A 267 -19.46 26.43 35.66
CA GLY A 267 -19.46 27.07 36.97
C GLY A 267 -18.50 28.24 37.11
N ALA A 268 -17.60 28.48 36.14
CA ALA A 268 -16.92 29.77 36.09
C ALA A 268 -17.97 30.88 35.85
N PRO A 269 -18.09 31.87 36.76
CA PRO A 269 -19.05 32.96 36.62
C PRO A 269 -18.75 33.77 35.35
N PRO A 270 -19.77 34.36 34.72
CA PRO A 270 -19.59 35.17 33.52
C PRO A 270 -18.59 36.30 33.79
N LEU A 271 -17.67 36.50 32.85
CA LEU A 271 -16.71 37.60 32.90
C LEU A 271 -17.48 38.93 33.02
N PRO A 272 -17.05 39.84 33.91
CA PRO A 272 -17.70 41.13 34.05
C PRO A 272 -17.62 41.92 32.73
N PRO A 273 -18.64 42.72 32.41
CA PRO A 273 -18.63 43.53 31.20
C PRO A 273 -17.45 44.51 31.25
N LEU A 274 -16.65 44.51 30.19
CA LEU A 274 -15.62 45.53 29.98
C LEU A 274 -16.30 46.89 29.89
N LYS A 275 -15.99 47.78 30.84
CA LYS A 275 -16.38 49.18 30.76
C LYS A 275 -15.47 49.85 29.74
N ASN A 276 -16.06 50.32 28.65
CA ASN A 276 -15.46 51.34 27.78
C ASN A 276 -15.55 52.70 28.46
#